data_AF-A0A6N2E6A4-F1
#
_entry.id   AF-A0A6N2E6A4-F1
#
_cell.length_a   1.000
_cell.length_b   1.000
_cell.length_c   1.000
_cell.angle_alpha   90.00
_cell.angle_beta   90.00
_cell.angle_gamma   90.00
#
_symmetry.space_group_name_H-M   'P 1'
#
loop_
_entity.id
_entity.type
_entity.pdbx_description
1 polymer ?
#
loop_
_entity_poly.entity_id
_entity_poly.type
_entity_poly.pdbx_seq_one_letter_code
_entity_poly.pdbx_strand_id
1 'polypeptide(L)'
;MRPTKLILYIGAFWEVFRFAALYTLYAASPSLTTLAAGYLGLLWFGAPQLSLSAGFFFAAWRPLKYRPFLQLIIVAKVLSLFVGVLAVPAIAGGSSIPALLLQPMLNPQVSFGILVLGIDFLFTVFLVSLRHEPEE
;
A
#
# COMPACT_ATOMS: atom_id res chain seq x y z
N MET A 1 0.74 5.44 25.39
CA MET A 1 0.38 4.48 24.30
C MET A 1 1.69 3.88 23.79
N ARG A 2 1.89 2.55 23.77
CA ARG A 2 3.14 1.97 23.22
C ARG A 2 3.31 2.47 21.76
N PRO A 3 4.51 2.92 21.33
CA PRO A 3 4.72 3.53 20.00
C PRO A 3 4.26 2.61 18.86
N THR A 4 4.39 1.29 19.04
CA THR A 4 3.87 0.25 18.14
C THR A 4 2.37 0.38 17.84
N LYS A 5 1.55 0.65 18.86
CA LYS A 5 0.09 0.78 18.67
C LYS A 5 -0.24 2.01 17.83
N LEU A 6 0.47 3.12 18.05
CA LEU A 6 0.28 4.34 17.28
C LEU A 6 0.59 4.09 15.81
N ILE A 7 1.72 3.44 15.51
CA ILE A 7 2.13 3.15 14.13
C ILE A 7 1.14 2.21 13.44
N LEU A 8 0.58 1.21 14.14
CA LEU A 8 -0.46 0.35 13.59
C LEU A 8 -1.76 1.12 13.28
N TYR A 9 -2.18 2.06 14.13
CA TYR A 9 -3.33 2.92 13.80
C TYR A 9 -3.05 3.86 12.62
N ILE A 10 -1.83 4.41 12.54
CA ILE A 10 -1.40 5.20 11.37
C ILE A 10 -1.45 4.31 10.11
N GLY A 11 -1.02 3.04 10.20
CA GLY A 11 -1.13 2.07 9.12
C GLY A 11 -2.57 1.80 8.70
N ALA A 12 -3.49 1.66 9.66
CA ALA A 12 -4.92 1.50 9.37
C ALA A 12 -5.48 2.72 8.62
N PHE A 13 -5.16 3.93 9.10
CA PHE A 13 -5.58 5.17 8.45
C PHE A 13 -4.95 5.33 7.06
N TRP A 14 -3.68 4.99 6.92
CA TRP A 14 -2.96 5.01 5.66
C TRP A 14 -3.64 4.14 4.61
N GLU A 15 -4.09 2.93 4.95
CA GLU A 15 -4.79 2.06 4.00
C GLU A 15 -6.12 2.67 3.51
N VAL A 16 -6.86 3.35 4.39
CA VAL A 16 -8.11 4.04 4.01
C VAL A 16 -7.81 5.25 3.13
N PHE A 17 -6.86 6.09 3.55
CA PHE A 17 -6.44 7.26 2.79
C PHE A 17 -5.93 6.86 1.41
N ARG A 18 -5.08 5.84 1.35
CA ARG A 18 -4.54 5.29 0.11
C ARG A 18 -5.66 4.79 -0.79
N PHE A 19 -6.60 4.00 -0.27
CA PHE A 19 -7.77 3.55 -1.03
C PHE A 19 -8.54 4.74 -1.61
N ALA A 20 -8.85 5.74 -0.80
CA ALA A 20 -9.60 6.93 -1.24
C ALA A 20 -8.84 7.73 -2.30
N ALA A 21 -7.55 8.01 -2.07
CA ALA A 21 -6.71 8.81 -2.97
C ALA A 21 -6.51 8.10 -4.32
N LEU A 22 -6.24 6.80 -4.29
CA LEU A 22 -6.14 5.97 -5.47
C LEU A 22 -7.48 5.91 -6.23
N TYR A 23 -8.60 5.66 -5.54
CA TYR A 23 -9.94 5.68 -6.14
C TYR A 23 -10.24 7.01 -6.83
N THR A 24 -9.94 8.14 -6.18
CA THR A 24 -10.16 9.47 -6.79
C THR A 24 -9.28 9.70 -8.01
N LEU A 25 -8.02 9.27 -8.01
CA LEU A 25 -7.13 9.39 -9.16
C LEU A 25 -7.62 8.56 -10.35
N TYR A 26 -8.16 7.37 -10.08
CA TYR A 26 -8.73 6.50 -11.12
C TYR A 26 -10.06 7.07 -11.66
N ALA A 27 -10.97 7.46 -10.77
CA ALA A 27 -12.28 8.01 -11.14
C ALA A 27 -12.18 9.34 -11.90
N ALA A 28 -11.13 10.14 -11.63
CA ALA A 28 -10.91 11.43 -12.27
C ALA A 28 -10.09 11.36 -13.57
N SER A 29 -9.52 10.20 -13.94
CA SER A 29 -8.64 10.09 -15.12
C SER A 29 -9.29 9.30 -16.26
N PRO A 30 -9.91 9.97 -17.25
CA PRO A 30 -10.58 9.32 -18.37
C PRO A 30 -9.65 8.53 -19.31
N SER A 31 -8.33 8.75 -19.21
CA SER A 31 -7.28 8.08 -20.00
C SER A 31 -6.86 6.69 -19.47
N LEU A 32 -7.28 6.28 -18.27
CA LEU A 32 -6.98 4.95 -17.69
C LEU A 32 -7.95 3.86 -18.15
N THR A 33 -8.70 4.09 -19.23
CA THR A 33 -9.71 3.19 -19.82
C THR A 33 -9.13 2.00 -20.59
N THR A 34 -7.82 1.78 -20.56
CA THR A 34 -7.25 0.51 -21.02
C THR A 34 -7.60 -0.60 -20.02
N LEU A 35 -8.25 -1.67 -20.48
CA LEU A 35 -8.71 -2.80 -19.66
C LEU A 35 -7.63 -3.33 -18.68
N ALA A 36 -6.36 -3.36 -19.09
CA ALA A 36 -5.24 -3.80 -18.25
C ALA A 36 -4.97 -2.89 -17.03
N ALA A 37 -5.09 -1.56 -17.19
CA ALA A 37 -4.95 -0.61 -16.09
C ALA A 37 -6.15 -0.66 -15.13
N GLY A 38 -7.35 -0.95 -15.65
CA GLY A 38 -8.56 -1.16 -14.85
C GLY A 38 -8.52 -2.44 -14.00
N TYR A 39 -8.01 -3.56 -14.53
CA TYR A 39 -7.88 -4.81 -13.75
C TYR A 39 -6.75 -4.76 -12.71
N LEU A 40 -5.59 -4.16 -13.05
CA LEU A 40 -4.52 -3.92 -12.08
C LEU A 40 -4.95 -2.90 -11.01
N GLY A 41 -5.73 -1.90 -11.42
CA GLY A 41 -6.45 -1.00 -10.52
C GLY A 41 -7.36 -1.78 -9.57
N LEU A 42 -8.27 -2.61 -10.06
CA LEU A 42 -9.17 -3.38 -9.18
C LEU A 42 -8.43 -4.32 -8.19
N LEU A 43 -7.32 -4.93 -8.62
CA LEU A 43 -6.46 -5.75 -7.75
C LEU A 43 -5.70 -4.93 -6.69
N TRP A 44 -5.34 -3.69 -7.02
CA TRP A 44 -4.55 -2.80 -6.19
C TRP A 44 -5.39 -1.73 -5.46
N PHE A 45 -6.71 -1.68 -5.67
CA PHE A 45 -7.64 -0.61 -5.24
C PHE A 45 -8.93 -1.19 -4.59
N GLY A 46 -8.96 -2.48 -4.27
CA GLY A 46 -10.19 -3.18 -3.90
C GLY A 46 -10.45 -3.38 -2.40
N ALA A 47 -11.46 -4.20 -2.12
CA ALA A 47 -11.78 -4.74 -0.79
C ALA A 47 -10.58 -5.24 0.05
N PRO A 48 -9.46 -5.74 -0.53
CA PRO A 48 -8.28 -6.11 0.25
C PRO A 48 -7.66 -4.98 1.07
N GLN A 49 -7.71 -3.71 0.62
CA GLN A 49 -7.14 -2.57 1.37
C GLN A 49 -8.00 -2.17 2.57
N LEU A 50 -9.32 -2.17 2.41
CA LEU A 50 -10.23 -1.96 3.53
C LEU A 50 -10.12 -3.11 4.56
N SER A 51 -9.90 -4.33 4.07
CA SER A 51 -9.65 -5.50 4.92
C SER A 51 -8.30 -5.40 5.64
N LEU A 52 -7.25 -4.92 4.97
CA LEU A 52 -5.95 -4.61 5.54
C LEU A 52 -6.05 -3.52 6.62
N SER A 53 -6.80 -2.45 6.35
CA SER A 53 -7.07 -1.39 7.33
C SER A 53 -7.71 -1.94 8.60
N ALA A 54 -8.74 -2.78 8.46
CA ALA A 54 -9.36 -3.46 9.59
C ALA A 54 -8.35 -4.37 10.33
N GLY A 55 -7.49 -5.07 9.59
CA GLY A 55 -6.39 -5.87 10.14
C GLY A 55 -5.44 -5.04 11.02
N PHE A 56 -4.96 -3.90 10.52
CA PHE A 56 -4.13 -2.96 11.28
C PHE A 56 -4.84 -2.44 12.53
N PHE A 57 -6.12 -2.09 12.41
CA PHE A 57 -6.92 -1.60 13.52
C PHE A 57 -7.09 -2.67 14.62
N PHE A 58 -7.40 -3.92 14.25
CA PHE A 58 -7.51 -5.02 15.22
C PHE A 58 -6.17 -5.35 15.87
N ALA A 59 -5.07 -5.35 15.10
CA ALA A 59 -3.72 -5.52 15.63
C ALA A 59 -3.34 -4.41 16.63
N ALA A 60 -3.77 -3.18 16.39
CA ALA A 60 -3.54 -2.05 17.31
C ALA A 60 -4.41 -2.12 18.58
N TRP A 61 -5.68 -2.50 18.46
CA TRP A 61 -6.63 -2.59 19.58
C TRP A 61 -6.24 -3.73 20.54
N ARG A 62 -6.11 -4.96 20.04
CA ARG A 62 -5.78 -6.14 20.87
C ARG A 62 -4.59 -6.92 20.30
N PRO A 63 -3.35 -6.42 20.44
CA PRO A 63 -2.17 -7.02 19.83
C PRO A 63 -1.93 -8.48 20.22
N LEU A 64 -2.17 -8.86 21.48
CA LEU A 64 -2.01 -10.24 21.95
C LEU A 64 -3.00 -11.22 21.29
N LYS A 65 -4.25 -10.79 21.06
CA LYS A 65 -5.30 -11.64 20.47
C LYS A 65 -5.16 -11.76 18.95
N TYR A 66 -4.68 -10.71 18.29
CA TYR A 66 -4.59 -10.61 16.83
C TYR A 66 -3.16 -10.76 16.31
N ARG A 67 -2.22 -11.28 17.11
CA ARG A 67 -0.84 -11.57 16.68
C ARG A 67 -0.76 -12.41 15.38
N PRO A 68 -1.61 -13.44 15.16
CA PRO A 68 -1.60 -14.19 13.90
C PRO A 68 -1.98 -13.33 12.69
N PHE A 69 -2.82 -12.30 12.86
CA PHE A 69 -3.17 -11.37 11.79
C PHE A 69 -1.98 -10.52 11.35
N LEU A 70 -0.98 -10.30 12.23
CA LEU A 70 0.21 -9.51 11.88
C LEU A 70 1.00 -10.16 10.74
N GLN A 71 1.09 -11.50 10.71
CA GLN A 71 1.72 -12.23 9.61
C GLN A 71 0.93 -12.07 8.31
N LEU A 72 -0.39 -12.12 8.39
CA LEU A 72 -1.27 -11.95 7.24
C LEU A 72 -1.18 -10.52 6.66
N ILE A 73 -1.09 -9.51 7.54
CA ILE A 73 -0.85 -8.11 7.17
C ILE A 73 0.52 -7.96 6.48
N ILE A 74 1.59 -8.59 7.00
CA ILE A 74 2.92 -8.57 6.38
C ILE A 74 2.86 -9.15 4.95
N VAL A 75 2.27 -10.33 4.79
CA VAL A 75 2.16 -10.99 3.48
C VAL A 75 1.37 -10.13 2.52
N ALA A 76 0.21 -9.60 2.95
CA ALA A 76 -0.62 -8.74 2.13
C ALA A 76 0.10 -7.43 1.75
N LYS A 77 0.92 -6.86 2.64
CA LYS A 77 1.75 -5.68 2.34
C LYS A 77 2.88 -5.98 1.34
N VAL A 78 3.55 -7.12 1.46
CA VAL A 78 4.57 -7.56 0.49
C VAL A 78 3.95 -7.76 -0.89
N LEU A 79 2.77 -8.40 -0.96
CA LEU A 79 2.03 -8.55 -2.21
C LEU A 79 1.60 -7.20 -2.79
N SER A 80 1.12 -6.28 -1.95
CA SER A 80 0.77 -4.91 -2.35
C SER A 80 1.97 -4.16 -2.96
N LEU A 81 3.15 -4.30 -2.36
CA LEU A 81 4.40 -3.74 -2.89
C LEU A 81 4.76 -4.34 -4.24
N PHE A 82 4.72 -5.67 -4.35
CA PHE A 82 5.05 -6.36 -5.59
C PHE A 82 4.12 -5.96 -6.73
N VAL A 83 2.81 -5.96 -6.50
CA VAL A 83 1.80 -5.51 -7.47
C VAL A 83 2.04 -4.04 -7.84
N GLY A 84 2.37 -3.19 -6.86
CA GLY A 84 2.60 -1.79 -7.12
C GLY A 84 3.85 -1.50 -7.95
N VAL A 85 4.95 -2.22 -7.70
CA VAL A 85 6.18 -2.12 -8.50
C VAL A 85 5.92 -2.50 -9.95
N LEU A 86 5.05 -3.48 -10.20
CA LEU A 86 4.65 -3.88 -11.56
C LEU A 86 3.66 -2.90 -12.21
N ALA A 87 2.79 -2.28 -11.42
CA ALA A 87 1.75 -1.37 -11.91
C ALA A 87 2.31 0.01 -12.30
N VAL A 88 3.33 0.53 -11.61
CA VAL A 88 3.90 1.86 -11.89
C VAL A 88 4.46 1.98 -13.33
N PRO A 89 5.25 1.02 -13.87
CA PRO A 89 5.67 1.04 -15.26
C PRO A 89 4.54 0.93 -16.28
N ALA A 90 3.48 0.19 -15.96
CA ALA A 90 2.29 0.08 -16.80
C ALA A 90 1.56 1.42 -16.91
N ILE A 91 1.46 2.17 -15.80
CA ILE A 91 0.89 3.54 -15.75
C ILE A 91 1.78 4.52 -16.53
N ALA A 92 3.10 4.32 -16.53
CA ALA A 92 4.06 5.14 -17.29
C ALA A 92 4.22 4.74 -18.77
N GLY A 93 3.30 3.96 -19.33
CA GLY A 93 3.32 3.60 -20.75
C GLY A 93 4.43 2.64 -21.17
N GLY A 94 4.90 1.77 -20.28
CA GLY A 94 5.94 0.77 -20.58
C GLY A 94 7.38 1.27 -20.45
N SER A 95 7.58 2.41 -19.78
CA SER A 95 8.92 2.96 -19.48
C SER A 95 9.73 2.04 -18.55
N SER A 96 11.04 1.92 -18.76
CA SER A 96 11.93 1.14 -17.89
C SER A 96 12.11 1.78 -16.50
N ILE A 97 12.35 0.97 -15.47
CA ILE A 97 12.51 1.42 -14.06
C ILE A 97 13.51 2.59 -13.90
N PRO A 98 14.66 2.63 -14.60
CA PRO A 98 15.56 3.78 -14.54
C PRO A 98 14.97 5.08 -15.12
N ALA A 99 14.15 4.98 -16.16
CA ALA A 99 13.49 6.14 -16.79
C ALA A 99 12.38 6.72 -15.89
N LEU A 100 11.69 5.86 -15.14
CA LEU A 100 10.67 6.23 -14.15
C LEU A 100 11.23 7.08 -12.99
N LEU A 101 12.50 6.91 -12.63
CA LEU A 101 13.16 7.73 -11.60
C LEU A 101 13.39 9.18 -12.06
N LEU A 102 13.44 9.41 -13.37
CA LEU A 102 13.65 10.73 -14.00
C LEU A 102 12.34 11.40 -14.44
N GLN A 103 11.25 10.63 -14.56
CA GLN A 103 9.91 11.13 -14.92
C GLN A 103 8.99 11.71 -13.80
N PRO A 104 9.31 11.71 -12.49
CA PRO A 104 8.35 12.17 -11.47
C PRO A 104 8.02 13.67 -11.55
N MET A 105 8.69 14.45 -12.39
CA MET A 105 8.36 15.85 -12.62
C MET A 105 7.25 16.07 -13.67
N LEU A 106 6.87 15.05 -14.46
CA LEU A 106 5.98 15.22 -15.62
C LEU A 106 4.64 14.48 -15.52
N ASN A 107 4.51 13.48 -14.64
CA ASN A 107 3.25 12.73 -14.47
C ASN A 107 2.86 12.59 -12.98
N PRO A 108 1.83 13.31 -12.50
CA PRO A 108 1.41 13.26 -11.10
C PRO A 108 0.95 11.88 -10.64
N GLN A 109 0.48 11.01 -11.55
CA GLN A 109 0.05 9.65 -11.22
C GLN A 109 1.24 8.74 -10.90
N VAL A 110 2.34 8.89 -11.66
CA VAL A 110 3.59 8.15 -11.43
C VAL A 110 4.20 8.59 -10.10
N SER A 111 4.25 9.89 -9.84
CA SER A 111 4.80 10.44 -8.59
C SER A 111 4.00 10.00 -7.37
N PHE A 112 2.67 9.97 -7.47
CA PHE A 112 1.81 9.43 -6.43
C PHE A 112 2.04 7.93 -6.22
N GLY A 113 2.16 7.15 -7.30
CA GLY A 113 2.46 5.71 -7.23
C GLY A 113 3.79 5.40 -6.54
N ILE A 114 4.84 6.16 -6.84
CA ILE A 114 6.16 6.04 -6.18
C ILE A 114 6.06 6.40 -4.70
N LEU A 115 5.35 7.47 -4.35
CA LEU A 115 5.14 7.87 -2.95
C LEU A 115 4.39 6.79 -2.15
N VAL A 116 3.33 6.22 -2.74
CA VAL A 116 2.59 5.12 -2.12
C VAL A 116 3.48 3.90 -1.89
N LEU A 117 4.31 3.52 -2.89
CA LEU A 117 5.27 2.43 -2.76
C LEU A 117 6.30 2.68 -1.66
N GLY A 118 6.82 3.91 -1.55
CA GLY A 118 7.77 4.28 -0.50
C GLY A 118 7.17 4.13 0.90
N ILE A 119 5.94 4.61 1.09
CA ILE A 119 5.25 4.51 2.39
C ILE A 119 4.90 3.04 2.70
N ASP A 120 4.43 2.28 1.72
CA ASP A 120 4.19 0.84 1.87
C ASP A 120 5.46 0.06 2.24
N PHE A 121 6.61 0.44 1.68
CA PHE A 121 7.90 -0.16 1.99
C PHE A 121 8.28 0.09 3.44
N LEU A 122 8.16 1.34 3.91
CA LEU A 122 8.41 1.71 5.32
C LEU A 122 7.51 0.91 6.27
N PHE A 123 6.20 0.81 5.97
CA PHE A 123 5.28 0.01 6.78
C PHE A 123 5.64 -1.48 6.77
N THR A 124 6.05 -2.02 5.62
CA THR A 124 6.43 -3.43 5.50
C THR A 124 7.68 -3.73 6.33
N VAL A 125 8.71 -2.91 6.23
CA VAL A 125 9.95 -3.04 7.02
C VAL A 125 9.63 -2.99 8.52
N PHE A 126 8.79 -2.03 8.92
CA PHE A 126 8.36 -1.89 10.32
C PHE A 126 7.56 -3.12 10.83
N LEU A 127 6.64 -3.65 10.03
CA LEU A 127 5.88 -4.83 10.42
C LEU A 127 6.77 -6.08 10.51
N VAL A 128 7.76 -6.21 9.62
CA VAL A 128 8.74 -7.29 9.67
C VAL A 128 9.62 -7.17 10.91
N SER A 129 10.07 -5.97 11.29
CA SER A 129 10.86 -5.77 12.52
C SER A 129 10.07 -6.12 13.78
N LEU A 130 8.77 -5.78 13.81
CA LEU A 130 7.86 -6.14 14.91
C LEU A 130 7.69 -7.64 15.11
N ARG A 131 7.88 -8.45 14.06
CA ARG A 131 7.83 -9.92 14.18
C ARG A 131 8.97 -10.45 15.06
N HIS A 132 10.08 -9.72 15.18
CA HIS A 132 11.29 -10.17 15.85
C HIS A 132 11.47 -9.59 17.26
N GLU A 133 10.57 -8.72 17.73
CA GLU A 133 10.61 -8.23 19.10
C GLU A 133 10.16 -9.34 20.08
N PRO A 134 10.95 -9.62 21.14
CA PRO A 134 10.55 -10.53 22.21
C PRO A 134 9.36 -9.95 22.99
N GLU A 135 8.46 -10.84 23.45
CA GLU A 135 7.27 -10.44 24.20
C GLU A 135 7.64 -9.97 25.62
N GLU A 136 7.64 -8.66 25.84
CA GLU A 136 7.60 -8.03 27.17
C GLU A 136 6.17 -7.68 27.63
#